data_AF-A0AB39W9A1-F1
#
_entry.id   AF-A0AB39W9A1-F1
#
_cell.length_a   1.000
_cell.length_b   1.000
_cell.length_c   1.000
_cell.angle_alpha   90.00
_cell.angle_beta   90.00
_cell.angle_gamma   90.00
#
_symmetry.space_group_name_H-M   'P 1'
#
loop_
_entity.id
_entity.type
_entity.pdbx_description
1 polymer ?
#
loop_
_entity_poly.entity_id
_entity_poly.type
_entity_poly.pdbx_seq_one_letter_code
_entity_poly.pdbx_strand_id
1 'polypeptide(L)' 'MKNVMVLFFLTVALNCFSQNSIRGKVLNKAKVPLSGVNIYIDGTTIATISDENGNFDLHYEPKTNSILVISFMGYQTEYL' A
#
# COMPACT_ATOMS: atom_id res chain seq x y z
N MET A 1 -21.30 -2.18 39.21
CA MET A 1 -21.09 -3.08 38.05
C MET A 1 -21.36 -2.38 36.71
N LYS A 2 -22.40 -1.56 36.58
CA LYS A 2 -22.71 -0.79 35.36
C LYS A 2 -21.54 0.07 34.82
N ASN A 3 -20.81 0.75 35.71
CA ASN A 3 -19.68 1.62 35.30
C ASN A 3 -18.42 0.85 34.87
N VAL A 4 -18.25 -0.39 35.36
CA VAL A 4 -17.11 -1.25 34.96
C VAL A 4 -17.30 -1.74 33.52
N MET A 5 -18.54 -2.04 33.14
CA MET A 5 -18.88 -2.43 31.78
C MET A 5 -18.67 -1.27 30.78
N VAL A 6 -18.96 -0.02 31.19
CA VAL A 6 -18.70 1.18 30.37
C VAL A 6 -17.19 1.41 30.16
N LEU A 7 -16.37 1.20 31.20
CA LEU A 7 -14.92 1.38 31.10
C LEU A 7 -14.27 0.36 30.15
N PHE A 8 -14.79 -0.88 30.12
CA PHE A 8 -14.36 -1.91 29.17
C PHE A 8 -14.69 -1.56 27.71
N PHE A 9 -15.84 -0.95 27.45
CA PHE A 9 -16.19 -0.48 26.10
C PHE A 9 -15.31 0.70 25.63
N LEU A 10 -14.84 1.54 26.57
CA LEU A 10 -14.00 2.70 26.24
C LEU A 10 -12.58 2.30 25.83
N THR A 11 -12.02 1.23 26.40
CA THR A 11 -10.67 0.75 26.05
C THR A 11 -10.62 0.02 24.71
N VAL A 12 -11.71 -0.65 24.31
CA VAL A 12 -11.83 -1.28 22.99
C VAL A 12 -11.84 -0.24 21.87
N ALA A 13 -12.47 0.91 22.09
CA ALA A 13 -12.53 2.00 21.11
C ALA A 13 -11.16 2.62 20.77
N LEU A 14 -10.15 2.47 21.63
CA LEU A 14 -8.80 3.02 21.40
C LEU A 14 -7.95 2.19 20.43
N ASN A 15 -8.39 1.00 20.01
CA ASN A 15 -7.61 0.10 19.15
C ASN A 15 -7.87 0.28 17.65
N CYS A 16 -8.41 1.42 17.21
CA CYS A 16 -8.61 1.69 15.79
C CYS A 16 -7.28 2.12 15.13
N PHE A 17 -6.43 1.15 14.81
CA PHE A 17 -5.24 1.39 13.98
C PHE A 17 -5.65 1.49 12.51
N SER A 18 -5.46 2.66 11.90
CA SER A 18 -5.62 2.82 10.46
C SER A 18 -4.41 2.24 9.73
N GLN A 19 -4.64 1.27 8.83
CA GLN A 19 -3.62 0.71 7.95
C GLN A 19 -3.67 1.49 6.64
N ASN A 20 -2.65 2.30 6.37
CA ASN A 20 -2.57 3.03 5.10
C ASN A 20 -2.06 2.07 4.02
N SER A 21 -2.80 1.98 2.91
CA SER A 21 -2.36 1.22 1.75
C SER A 21 -2.64 1.92 0.44
N ILE A 22 -1.70 1.80 -0.50
CA ILE A 22 -1.85 2.23 -1.88
C ILE A 22 -2.21 0.99 -2.70
N ARG A 23 -3.40 1.00 -3.26
CA ARG A 23 -3.89 -0.07 -4.15
C ARG A 23 -4.01 0.45 -5.57
N GLY A 24 -3.63 -0.37 -6.52
CA GLY A 24 -3.67 0.01 -7.92
C GLY A 24 -3.50 -1.17 -8.85
N LYS A 25 -3.48 -0.86 -10.15
CA LYS A 25 -3.30 -1.84 -11.22
C LYS A 25 -2.29 -1.30 -12.23
N VAL A 26 -1.26 -2.09 -12.52
CA VAL A 26 -0.25 -1.74 -13.52
C VAL A 26 -0.63 -2.33 -14.87
N LEU A 27 -0.73 -1.46 -15.87
CA LEU A 27 -1.04 -1.81 -17.25
C LEU A 27 0.04 -1.27 -18.18
N ASN A 28 0.28 -1.95 -19.29
CA ASN A 28 1.10 -1.40 -20.36
C ASN A 28 0.29 -0.45 -21.28
N LYS A 29 0.97 0.12 -22.29
CA LYS A 29 0.33 1.01 -23.30
C LYS A 29 -0.82 0.35 -24.06
N ALA A 30 -0.82 -0.97 -24.19
CA ALA A 30 -1.89 -1.74 -24.83
C ALA A 30 -3.01 -2.14 -23.86
N LYS A 31 -3.02 -1.61 -22.63
CA LYS A 31 -3.96 -1.93 -21.54
C LYS A 31 -3.92 -3.39 -21.09
N VAL A 32 -2.81 -4.07 -21.32
CA VAL A 32 -2.57 -5.43 -20.84
C VAL A 32 -1.98 -5.35 -19.43
N PRO A 33 -2.50 -6.14 -18.46
CA PRO A 33 -1.95 -6.17 -17.12
C PRO A 33 -0.52 -6.69 -17.09
N LEU A 34 0.30 -6.12 -16.21
CA LEU A 34 1.68 -6.51 -16.02
C LEU A 34 1.86 -7.15 -14.63
N SER A 35 2.24 -8.43 -14.63
CA SER A 35 2.63 -9.17 -13.42
C SER A 35 4.11 -9.02 -13.14
N GLY A 36 4.51 -9.08 -11.87
CA GLY A 36 5.92 -9.03 -11.48
C GLY A 36 6.54 -7.62 -11.53
N VAL A 37 5.72 -6.57 -11.59
CA VAL A 37 6.19 -5.18 -11.52
C VAL A 37 6.59 -4.87 -10.09
N ASN A 38 7.75 -4.24 -9.89
CA ASN A 38 8.18 -3.78 -8.58
C ASN A 38 7.56 -2.41 -8.29
N ILE A 39 6.87 -2.27 -7.16
CA ILE A 39 6.27 -1.01 -6.70
C ILE A 39 6.81 -0.72 -5.31
N TYR A 40 7.50 0.40 -5.12
CA TYR A 40 8.16 0.71 -3.86
C TYR A 40 8.18 2.20 -3.55
N ILE A 41 8.34 2.54 -2.27
CA ILE A 41 8.50 3.94 -1.84
C ILE A 41 9.99 4.27 -1.78
N ASP A 42 10.40 5.29 -2.52
CA ASP A 42 11.81 5.68 -2.62
C ASP A 42 12.39 6.06 -1.25
N GLY A 43 13.63 5.66 -1.01
CA GLY A 43 14.30 5.86 0.29
C GLY A 43 13.79 4.97 1.43
N THR A 44 12.92 4.00 1.18
CA THR A 44 12.42 3.06 2.20
C THR A 44 12.63 1.59 1.79
N THR A 45 12.38 0.67 2.72
CA THR A 45 12.31 -0.78 2.43
C THR A 45 10.89 -1.25 2.11
N ILE A 46 9.95 -0.31 1.94
CA ILE A 46 8.54 -0.62 1.71
C ILE A 46 8.33 -0.86 0.22
N ALA A 47 8.03 -2.11 -0.14
CA ALA A 47 7.83 -2.53 -1.52
C ALA A 47 6.76 -3.62 -1.62
N THR A 48 6.16 -3.76 -2.80
CA THR A 48 5.23 -4.81 -3.18
C THR A 48 5.45 -5.18 -4.65
N ILE A 49 4.84 -6.26 -5.09
CA ILE A 49 4.95 -6.77 -6.46
C ILE A 49 3.52 -6.94 -7.00
N SER A 50 3.32 -6.60 -8.28
CA SER A 50 2.02 -6.82 -8.92
C SER A 50 1.71 -8.32 -9.14
N ASP A 51 0.45 -8.70 -8.93
CA ASP A 51 -0.06 -10.05 -9.14
C ASP A 51 -0.25 -10.39 -10.64
N GLU A 52 -0.72 -11.61 -10.94
CA GLU A 52 -1.00 -12.08 -12.31
C GLU A 52 -1.99 -11.19 -13.10
N ASN A 53 -2.87 -10.48 -12.39
CA ASN A 53 -3.82 -9.56 -12.96
C ASN A 53 -3.28 -8.11 -12.99
N GLY A 54 -2.03 -7.89 -12.59
CA GLY A 54 -1.39 -6.59 -12.49
C GLY A 54 -1.82 -5.74 -11.30
N ASN A 55 -2.60 -6.30 -10.35
CA ASN A 55 -3.00 -5.56 -9.15
C ASN A 55 -1.87 -5.55 -8.13
N PHE A 56 -1.82 -4.50 -7.30
CA PHE A 56 -0.91 -4.43 -6.17
C PHE A 56 -1.58 -3.80 -4.96
N ASP A 57 -1.06 -4.15 -3.77
CA ASP A 57 -1.41 -3.54 -2.50
C ASP A 57 -0.13 -3.24 -1.73
N LEU A 58 0.20 -1.96 -1.56
CA LEU A 58 1.39 -1.48 -0.88
C LEU A 58 0.99 -0.86 0.46
N HIS A 59 1.27 -1.57 1.54
CA HIS A 59 1.08 -1.05 2.89
C HIS A 59 2.22 -0.11 3.23
N TYR A 60 1.91 1.09 3.72
CA TYR A 60 2.92 2.07 4.04
C TYR A 60 2.57 2.83 5.32
N GLU A 61 3.61 3.38 5.94
CA GLU A 61 3.44 4.40 6.97
C GLU A 61 3.65 5.75 6.31
N PRO A 62 2.68 6.69 6.39
CA PRO A 62 2.83 8.01 5.80
C PRO A 62 3.91 8.77 6.57
N LYS A 63 5.14 8.67 6.08
CA LYS A 63 6.21 9.61 6.35
C LYS A 63 6.25 10.60 5.19
N THR A 64 6.71 11.81 5.47
CA THR A 64 6.82 12.98 4.56
C THR A 64 6.90 12.64 3.06
N ASN A 65 6.18 13.40 2.21
CA ASN A 65 6.24 13.45 0.73
C ASN A 65 7.22 12.45 0.09
N SER A 66 6.84 11.17 0.07
CA SER A 66 7.66 10.10 -0.47
C SER A 66 7.21 9.78 -1.89
N ILE A 67 8.17 9.48 -2.76
CA ILE A 67 7.91 9.18 -4.18
C ILE A 67 7.59 7.69 -4.32
N LEU A 68 6.50 7.37 -5.02
CA LEU A 68 6.15 6.00 -5.38
C LEU A 68 6.84 5.67 -6.70
N VAL A 69 7.64 4.60 -6.70
CA VAL A 69 8.39 4.17 -7.88
C VAL A 69 7.83 2.87 -8.41
N ILE A 70 7.56 2.84 -9.71
CA ILE A 70 7.07 1.67 -10.45
C ILE A 70 8.16 1.27 -11.44
N SER A 71 8.74 0.08 -11.25
CA SER A 71 9.88 -0.39 -12.03
C SER A 71 9.66 -1.81 -12.53
N PHE A 72 9.89 -2.01 -13.83
CA PHE A 72 9.77 -3.31 -14.46
C PHE A 72 10.84 -3.46 -15.55
N MET A 73 11.42 -4.66 -15.66
CA MET A 73 12.52 -4.91 -16.59
C MET A 73 12.07 -4.70 -18.04
N GLY A 74 12.84 -3.90 -18.79
CA GLY A 74 12.53 -3.54 -20.17
C GLY A 74 11.51 -2.41 -20.33
N TYR A 75 11.06 -1.79 -19.23
CA TYR A 75 10.18 -0.63 -19.23
C TYR A 75 10.89 0.58 -18.64
N GLN A 76 10.42 1.77 -19.00
CA GLN A 76 10.84 3.00 -18.35
C GLN A 76 10.26 3.05 -16.94
N THR A 77 11.10 3.35 -15.95
CA THR A 77 10.67 3.56 -14.56
C THR A 77 9.79 4.80 -14.47
N GLU A 78 8.67 4.66 -13.77
CA GLU A 78 7.72 5.75 -13.51
C GLU A 78 7.81 6.16 -12.03
N TYR A 79 7.74 7.47 -11.79
CA TYR A 79 7.86 8.10 -10.48
C TYR A 79 6.61 8.95 -10.25
N LEU A 80 5.91 8.69 -9.15
CA LEU A 80 4.64 9.33 -8.77
C LEU A 80 4.74 10.04 -7.42
#